data_AF-A0A3G6T5V8-F1
#
_entry.id   AF-A0A3G6T5V8-F1
#
_cell.length_a   1.000
_cell.length_b   1.000
_cell.length_c   1.000
_cell.angle_alpha   90.00
_cell.angle_beta   90.00
_cell.angle_gamma   90.00
#
_symmetry.space_group_name_H-M   'P 1'
#
loop_
_entity.id
_entity.type
_entity.pdbx_description
1 polymer ?
#
loop_
_entity_poly.entity_id
_entity_poly.type
_entity_poly.pdbx_seq_one_letter_code
_entity_poly.pdbx_strand_id
1 'polypeptide(L)'
;MDELELLKKDWNKESDDFKEYSDHDIYNMIKHKSVSVTKTLLFIGLGEMVLWALYGYLNREFPYIRMAMFFIFTAAIIFLFRKMKTGQDSVRLMKSILNMRTLILAYAGISLILALTDNIIQFDHNTRDFMAGLKDGYNSNYNTKALPANPDTMVPGVVNYVIFGICVLIALYILYVIYKKTYGKILQDLRKNYKELSLQEEK
;
A
#
# COMPACT_ATOMS: atom_id res chain seq x y z
N MET A 1 54.49 -8.45 31.99
CA MET A 1 54.46 -7.05 31.51
C MET A 1 53.65 -6.90 30.23
N ASP A 2 53.43 -7.97 29.46
CA ASP A 2 52.77 -7.91 28.14
C ASP A 2 51.25 -7.68 28.14
N GLU A 3 50.53 -8.12 29.17
CA GLU A 3 49.06 -8.01 29.21
C GLU A 3 48.58 -6.56 29.41
N LEU A 4 49.35 -5.76 30.14
CA LEU A 4 49.06 -4.35 30.41
C LEU A 4 49.35 -3.48 29.19
N GLU A 5 50.34 -3.84 28.38
CA GLU A 5 50.63 -3.15 27.11
C GLU A 5 49.61 -3.50 26.02
N LEU A 6 49.11 -4.75 26.00
CA LEU A 6 47.99 -5.17 25.16
C LEU A 6 46.70 -4.40 25.49
N LEU A 7 46.34 -4.32 26.77
CA LEU A 7 45.18 -3.54 27.23
C LEU A 7 45.32 -2.05 26.93
N LYS A 8 46.52 -1.47 27.07
CA LYS A 8 46.78 -0.06 26.76
C LYS A 8 46.71 0.22 25.25
N LYS A 9 47.09 -0.75 24.41
CA LYS A 9 47.01 -0.67 22.94
C LYS A 9 45.57 -0.77 22.45
N ASP A 10 44.73 -1.59 23.08
CA ASP A 10 43.32 -1.69 22.73
C ASP A 10 42.50 -0.52 23.31
N TRP A 11 42.85 -0.01 24.50
CA TRP A 11 42.27 1.21 25.05
C TRP A 11 42.55 2.45 24.19
N ASN A 12 43.74 2.56 23.60
CA ASN A 12 44.10 3.64 22.67
C ASN A 12 43.50 3.47 21.25
N LYS A 13 42.80 2.37 20.96
CA LYS A 13 42.13 2.14 19.67
C LYS A 13 40.66 2.54 19.67
N GLU A 14 40.03 2.71 20.83
CA GLU A 14 38.57 2.89 20.92
C GLU A 14 38.05 4.33 20.78
N SER A 15 38.91 5.32 20.53
CA SER A 15 38.47 6.71 20.39
C SER A 15 38.39 7.24 18.96
N ASP A 16 38.78 6.45 17.94
CA ASP A 16 38.90 6.95 16.55
C ASP A 16 37.75 6.50 15.62
N ASP A 17 36.76 5.75 16.12
CA ASP A 17 35.63 5.26 15.31
C ASP A 17 34.24 5.75 15.80
N PHE A 18 34.21 6.61 16.83
CA PHE A 18 33.01 7.40 17.11
C PHE A 18 32.96 8.57 16.13
N LYS A 19 32.28 8.36 15.00
CA LYS A 19 31.84 9.48 14.15
C LYS A 19 30.95 10.41 14.99
N GLU A 20 31.52 11.51 15.45
CA GLU A 20 30.75 12.64 15.97
C GLU A 20 29.96 13.25 14.81
N TYR A 21 28.70 12.85 14.70
CA TYR A 21 27.79 13.46 13.75
C TYR A 21 27.38 14.83 14.29
N SER A 22 27.68 15.88 13.54
CA SER A 22 27.13 17.22 13.78
C SER A 22 25.61 17.18 13.73
N ASP A 23 24.93 18.05 14.49
CA ASP A 23 23.47 18.23 14.42
C ASP A 23 22.97 18.40 12.97
N HIS A 24 23.79 19.03 12.11
CA HIS A 24 23.52 19.17 10.68
C HIS A 24 23.54 17.83 9.91
N ASP A 25 24.46 16.93 10.23
CA ASP A 25 24.59 15.62 9.59
C ASP A 25 23.46 14.69 10.04
N ILE A 26 23.08 14.73 11.32
CA ILE A 26 21.92 13.99 11.85
C ILE A 26 20.65 14.45 11.13
N TYR A 27 20.44 15.76 11.01
CA TYR A 27 19.31 16.33 10.29
C TYR A 27 19.27 15.86 8.82
N ASN A 28 20.41 15.90 8.12
CA ASN A 28 20.48 15.48 6.71
C ASN A 28 20.21 13.98 6.54
N MET A 29 20.63 13.16 7.51
CA MET A 29 20.40 11.71 7.51
C MET A 29 18.92 11.35 7.78
N ILE A 30 18.26 12.01 8.74
CA ILE A 30 16.82 11.82 9.01
C ILE A 30 15.98 12.28 7.81
N LYS A 31 16.36 13.40 7.19
CA LYS A 31 15.74 13.91 5.96
C LYS A 31 15.84 12.90 4.82
N HIS A 32 17.03 12.35 4.57
CA HIS A 32 17.23 11.35 3.51
C HIS A 32 16.42 10.08 3.75
N LYS A 33 16.37 9.60 5.01
CA LYS A 33 15.54 8.45 5.41
C LYS A 33 14.06 8.71 5.16
N SER A 34 13.56 9.90 5.52
CA SER A 34 12.16 10.29 5.33
C SER A 34 11.77 10.40 3.86
N VAL A 35 12.68 10.88 3.00
CA VAL A 35 12.49 10.88 1.53
C VAL A 35 12.42 9.46 0.98
N SER A 36 13.23 8.52 1.47
CA SER A 36 13.16 7.10 1.06
C SER A 36 11.81 6.46 1.42
N VAL A 37 11.30 6.73 2.62
CA VAL A 37 9.96 6.26 3.03
C VAL A 37 8.87 6.88 2.16
N THR A 38 9.03 8.14 1.76
CA THR A 38 8.13 8.82 0.82
C THR A 38 8.10 8.16 -0.55
N LYS A 39 9.27 7.79 -1.09
CA LYS A 39 9.36 7.07 -2.37
C LYS A 39 8.58 5.75 -2.27
N THR A 40 8.77 5.01 -1.18
CA THR A 40 8.06 3.75 -0.93
C THR A 40 6.54 3.97 -0.87
N LEU A 41 6.08 5.02 -0.18
CA LEU A 41 4.67 5.38 -0.10
C LEU A 41 4.09 5.75 -1.48
N LEU A 42 4.85 6.46 -2.31
CA LEU A 42 4.44 6.83 -3.67
C LEU A 42 4.30 5.58 -4.54
N PHE A 43 5.26 4.64 -4.47
CA PHE A 43 5.15 3.35 -5.14
C PHE A 43 3.91 2.55 -4.70
N ILE A 44 3.57 2.56 -3.41
CA ILE A 44 2.35 1.92 -2.90
C ILE A 44 1.09 2.58 -3.47
N GLY A 45 1.01 3.90 -3.47
CA GLY A 45 -0.12 4.62 -4.07
C GLY A 45 -0.28 4.35 -5.57
N LEU A 46 0.83 4.18 -6.29
CA LEU A 46 0.83 3.78 -7.70
C LEU A 46 0.37 2.32 -7.88
N GLY A 47 0.78 1.42 -6.99
CA GLY A 47 0.31 0.03 -6.96
C GLY A 47 -1.18 -0.08 -6.69
N GLU A 48 -1.73 0.70 -5.76
CA GLU A 48 -3.18 0.77 -5.50
C GLU A 48 -3.95 1.31 -6.70
N MET A 49 -3.41 2.34 -7.37
CA MET A 49 -3.98 2.88 -8.59
C MET A 49 -4.14 1.79 -9.67
N VAL A 50 -3.08 0.99 -9.88
CA VAL A 50 -3.08 -0.12 -10.85
C VAL A 50 -4.06 -1.23 -10.42
N LEU A 51 -4.10 -1.57 -9.13
CA LEU A 51 -5.02 -2.57 -8.58
C LEU A 51 -6.49 -2.21 -8.85
N TRP A 52 -6.89 -0.98 -8.54
CA TRP A 52 -8.27 -0.52 -8.76
C TRP A 52 -8.60 -0.35 -10.24
N ALA A 53 -7.63 0.02 -11.07
CA ALA A 53 -7.81 0.06 -12.52
C ALA A 53 -8.03 -1.33 -13.12
N LEU A 54 -7.24 -2.33 -12.69
CA LEU A 54 -7.41 -3.73 -13.11
C LEU A 54 -8.76 -4.28 -12.67
N TYR A 55 -9.17 -3.98 -11.43
CA TYR A 55 -10.47 -4.37 -10.91
C TYR A 55 -11.62 -3.76 -11.74
N GLY A 56 -11.53 -2.48 -12.13
CA GLY A 56 -12.50 -1.87 -13.03
C GLY A 56 -12.53 -2.50 -14.42
N TYR A 57 -11.37 -2.89 -14.96
CA TYR A 57 -11.27 -3.55 -16.26
C TYR A 57 -11.95 -4.92 -16.26
N LEU A 58 -11.74 -5.70 -15.20
CA LEU A 58 -12.38 -7.02 -15.02
C LEU A 58 -13.90 -6.92 -14.95
N ASN A 59 -14.44 -5.89 -14.27
CA ASN A 59 -15.87 -5.74 -14.09
C ASN A 59 -16.60 -5.26 -15.37
N ARG A 60 -15.87 -4.92 -16.45
CA ARG A 60 -16.34 -4.33 -17.73
C ARG A 60 -17.18 -3.05 -17.63
N GLU A 61 -17.59 -2.66 -16.43
CA GLU A 61 -18.22 -1.41 -16.08
C GLU A 61 -17.21 -0.54 -15.34
N PHE A 62 -16.79 0.55 -15.97
CA PHE A 62 -16.12 1.65 -15.29
C PHE A 62 -17.17 2.68 -14.89
N PRO A 63 -17.72 2.63 -13.67
CA PRO A 63 -18.68 3.64 -13.24
C PRO A 63 -18.00 5.01 -13.28
N TYR A 64 -18.70 6.01 -13.82
CA TYR A 64 -18.22 7.39 -13.96
C TYR A 64 -17.65 7.95 -12.63
N ILE A 65 -18.20 7.51 -11.50
CA ILE A 65 -17.76 7.85 -10.14
C ILE A 65 -16.31 7.40 -9.89
N ARG A 66 -15.92 6.17 -10.29
CA ARG A 66 -14.55 5.67 -10.10
C ARG A 66 -13.55 6.40 -11.00
N MET A 67 -13.93 6.72 -12.24
CA MET A 67 -13.08 7.52 -13.11
C MET A 67 -12.85 8.92 -12.53
N ALA A 68 -13.90 9.61 -12.07
CA ALA A 68 -13.78 10.92 -11.44
C ALA A 68 -12.85 10.87 -10.22
N MET A 69 -13.01 9.87 -9.34
CA MET A 69 -12.12 9.68 -8.20
C MET A 69 -10.67 9.40 -8.59
N PHE A 70 -10.43 8.59 -9.63
CA PHE A 70 -9.10 8.31 -10.14
C PHE A 70 -8.41 9.58 -10.64
N PHE A 71 -9.12 10.42 -11.40
CA PHE A 71 -8.61 11.70 -11.87
C PHE A 71 -8.32 12.66 -10.71
N ILE A 72 -9.24 12.78 -9.74
CA ILE A 72 -9.06 13.61 -8.53
C ILE A 72 -7.84 13.15 -7.73
N PHE A 73 -7.70 11.84 -7.54
CA PHE A 73 -6.58 11.25 -6.81
C PHE A 73 -5.23 11.50 -7.53
N THR A 74 -5.20 11.28 -8.84
CA THR A 74 -4.00 11.53 -9.66
C THR A 74 -3.62 13.00 -9.63
N ALA A 75 -4.59 13.91 -9.76
CA ALA A 75 -4.36 15.35 -9.66
C ALA A 75 -3.86 15.76 -8.27
N ALA A 76 -4.40 15.17 -7.19
CA ALA A 76 -3.95 15.42 -5.82
C ALA A 76 -2.50 14.95 -5.59
N ILE A 77 -2.13 13.78 -6.11
CA ILE A 77 -0.73 13.28 -6.06
C ILE A 77 0.20 14.21 -6.82
N ILE A 78 -0.16 14.61 -8.05
CA ILE A 78 0.65 15.53 -8.86
C ILE A 78 0.79 16.89 -8.17
N PHE A 79 -0.29 17.41 -7.58
CA PHE A 79 -0.27 18.67 -6.83
C PHE A 79 0.66 18.59 -5.61
N LEU A 80 0.55 17.53 -4.81
CA LEU A 80 1.44 17.29 -3.68
C LEU A 80 2.89 17.15 -4.14
N PHE A 81 3.15 16.44 -5.25
CA PHE A 81 4.48 16.27 -5.80
C PHE A 81 5.10 17.58 -6.30
N ARG A 82 4.31 18.42 -6.99
CA ARG A 82 4.75 19.77 -7.41
C ARG A 82 5.05 20.65 -6.20
N LYS A 83 4.21 20.60 -5.16
CA LYS A 83 4.43 21.35 -3.91
C LYS A 83 5.73 20.94 -3.21
N MET A 84 6.12 19.66 -3.29
CA MET A 84 7.40 19.17 -2.75
C MET A 84 8.63 19.67 -3.53
N LYS A 85 8.50 19.89 -4.85
CA LYS A 85 9.61 20.33 -5.71
C LYS A 85 9.98 21.81 -5.53
N THR A 86 9.06 22.64 -5.00
CA THR A 86 9.20 24.11 -4.90
C THR A 86 9.93 24.60 -3.63
N GLY A 87 10.79 23.78 -3.02
CA GLY A 87 11.83 24.25 -2.10
C GLY A 87 11.36 24.88 -0.77
N GLN A 88 10.77 24.08 0.13
CA GLN A 88 10.56 24.49 1.52
C GLN A 88 10.86 23.36 2.51
N ASP A 89 11.27 23.77 3.72
CA ASP A 89 11.56 23.01 4.94
C ASP A 89 11.24 21.51 4.95
N SER A 90 12.21 20.75 5.47
CA SER A 90 12.09 19.36 5.96
C SER A 90 10.73 19.04 6.58
N VAL A 91 10.23 19.90 7.47
CA VAL A 91 8.97 19.68 8.18
C VAL A 91 7.75 19.84 7.26
N ARG A 92 7.76 20.78 6.30
CA ARG A 92 6.67 20.93 5.31
C ARG A 92 6.62 19.76 4.33
N LEU A 93 7.80 19.25 3.93
CA LEU A 93 7.89 18.01 3.16
C LEU A 93 7.24 16.87 3.93
N MET A 94 7.64 16.65 5.17
CA MET A 94 7.12 15.53 5.96
C MET A 94 5.64 15.64 6.30
N LYS A 95 5.13 16.84 6.58
CA LYS A 95 3.69 17.09 6.71
C LYS A 95 2.93 16.79 5.41
N SER A 96 3.51 17.13 4.25
CA SER A 96 2.91 16.79 2.95
C SER A 96 2.90 15.28 2.70
N ILE A 97 3.93 14.55 3.16
CA ILE A 97 4.01 13.09 3.07
C ILE A 97 2.96 12.42 3.96
N LEU A 98 2.76 12.92 5.18
CA LEU A 98 1.70 12.45 6.07
C LEU A 98 0.31 12.68 5.46
N ASN A 99 0.06 13.86 4.85
CA ASN A 99 -1.18 14.14 4.15
C ASN A 99 -1.36 13.25 2.91
N MET A 100 -0.29 13.01 2.15
CA MET A 100 -0.31 12.10 1.01
C MET A 100 -0.69 10.69 1.44
N ARG A 101 -0.17 10.19 2.57
CA ARG A 101 -0.57 8.89 3.13
C ARG A 101 -2.06 8.85 3.48
N THR A 102 -2.57 9.87 4.17
CA THR A 102 -3.99 9.93 4.55
C THR A 102 -4.87 9.96 3.29
N LEU A 103 -4.44 10.67 2.24
CA LEU A 103 -5.14 10.70 0.95
C LEU A 103 -5.15 9.33 0.28
N ILE A 104 -4.01 8.62 0.25
CA ILE A 104 -3.90 7.26 -0.30
C ILE A 104 -4.80 6.30 0.50
N LEU A 105 -4.73 6.31 1.84
CA LEU A 105 -5.58 5.46 2.68
C LEU A 105 -7.08 5.78 2.55
N ALA A 106 -7.44 7.06 2.44
CA ALA A 106 -8.83 7.46 2.22
C ALA A 106 -9.32 6.97 0.85
N TYR A 107 -8.51 7.14 -0.20
CA TYR A 107 -8.82 6.65 -1.54
C TYR A 107 -8.96 5.12 -1.56
N ALA A 108 -8.02 4.39 -0.96
CA ALA A 108 -8.08 2.94 -0.81
C ALA A 108 -9.34 2.50 -0.05
N GLY A 109 -9.66 3.15 1.07
CA GLY A 109 -10.83 2.84 1.88
C GLY A 109 -12.14 3.07 1.13
N ILE A 110 -12.29 4.22 0.47
CA ILE A 110 -13.49 4.52 -0.34
C ILE A 110 -13.61 3.54 -1.50
N SER A 111 -12.51 3.24 -2.19
CA SER A 111 -12.50 2.29 -3.31
C SER A 111 -12.86 0.87 -2.86
N LEU A 112 -12.39 0.46 -1.67
CA LEU A 112 -12.74 -0.81 -1.05
C LEU A 112 -14.23 -0.88 -0.69
N ILE A 113 -14.79 0.18 -0.11
CA ILE A 113 -16.22 0.25 0.21
C ILE A 113 -17.05 0.15 -1.08
N LEU A 114 -16.69 0.85 -2.14
CA LEU A 114 -17.38 0.74 -3.42
C LEU A 114 -17.30 -0.68 -3.98
N ALA A 115 -16.12 -1.29 -3.97
CA ALA A 115 -15.95 -2.66 -4.43
C ALA A 115 -16.77 -3.67 -3.62
N LEU A 116 -16.93 -3.47 -2.30
CA LEU A 116 -17.82 -4.26 -1.46
C LEU A 116 -19.29 -4.06 -1.83
N THR A 117 -19.72 -2.81 -2.02
CA THR A 117 -21.09 -2.49 -2.43
C THR A 117 -21.42 -3.11 -3.79
N ASP A 118 -20.51 -3.01 -4.77
CA ASP A 118 -20.65 -3.67 -6.07
C ASP A 118 -20.77 -5.19 -5.91
N ASN A 119 -19.92 -5.81 -5.08
CA ASN A 119 -20.01 -7.25 -4.79
C ASN A 119 -21.33 -7.66 -4.13
N ILE A 120 -21.93 -6.81 -3.29
CA ILE A 120 -23.22 -7.09 -2.64
C ILE A 120 -24.36 -6.97 -3.65
N ILE A 121 -24.36 -5.93 -4.49
CA ILE A 121 -25.42 -5.69 -5.48
C ILE A 121 -25.38 -6.77 -6.57
N GLN A 122 -24.19 -7.09 -7.09
CA GLN A 122 -23.97 -8.03 -8.18
C GLN A 122 -23.63 -9.44 -7.67
N PHE A 123 -23.97 -9.76 -6.41
CA PHE A 123 -23.56 -11.00 -5.76
C PHE A 123 -24.00 -12.25 -6.52
N ASP A 124 -25.22 -12.24 -7.06
CA ASP A 124 -25.74 -13.35 -7.86
C ASP A 124 -24.96 -13.55 -9.16
N HIS A 125 -24.77 -12.47 -9.92
CA HIS A 125 -24.01 -12.48 -11.17
C HIS A 125 -22.55 -12.92 -10.94
N ASN A 126 -21.89 -12.35 -9.93
CA ASN A 126 -20.51 -12.68 -9.58
C ASN A 126 -20.35 -14.15 -9.13
N THR A 127 -21.35 -14.70 -8.43
CA THR A 127 -21.34 -16.12 -8.03
C THR A 127 -21.45 -17.03 -9.26
N ARG A 128 -22.26 -16.63 -10.26
CA ARG A 128 -22.44 -17.38 -11.51
C ARG A 128 -21.19 -17.35 -12.38
N ASP A 129 -20.56 -16.18 -12.51
CA ASP A 129 -19.29 -16.02 -13.21
C ASP A 129 -18.15 -16.81 -12.52
N PHE A 130 -18.09 -16.75 -11.19
CA PHE A 130 -17.13 -17.53 -10.42
C PHE A 130 -17.32 -19.04 -10.63
N MET A 131 -18.58 -19.51 -10.66
CA MET A 131 -18.89 -20.91 -10.91
C MET A 131 -18.55 -21.34 -12.35
N ALA A 132 -18.84 -20.50 -13.33
CA ALA A 132 -18.46 -20.74 -14.72
C ALA A 132 -16.93 -20.84 -14.86
N GLY A 133 -16.19 -19.93 -14.23
CA GLY A 133 -14.72 -19.96 -14.21
C GLY A 133 -14.14 -21.20 -13.52
N LEU A 134 -14.71 -21.62 -12.38
CA LEU A 134 -14.28 -22.85 -11.70
C LEU A 134 -14.56 -24.10 -12.54
N LYS A 135 -15.72 -24.17 -13.19
CA LYS A 135 -16.11 -25.31 -14.03
C LYS A 135 -15.26 -25.39 -15.29
N ASP A 136 -14.99 -24.27 -15.94
CA ASP A 136 -14.11 -24.22 -17.11
C ASP A 136 -12.66 -24.57 -16.74
N GLY A 137 -12.18 -24.08 -15.59
CA GLY A 137 -10.87 -24.44 -15.04
C GLY A 137 -10.76 -25.95 -14.75
N TYR A 138 -11.80 -26.56 -14.20
CA TYR A 138 -11.87 -28.00 -13.99
C TYR A 138 -11.88 -28.75 -15.34
N ASN A 139 -12.79 -28.40 -16.25
CA ASN A 139 -12.92 -29.07 -17.55
C ASN A 139 -11.64 -29.01 -18.41
N SER A 140 -10.93 -27.89 -18.38
CA SER A 140 -9.64 -27.72 -19.06
C SER A 140 -8.58 -28.66 -18.49
N ASN A 141 -8.54 -28.82 -17.16
CA ASN A 141 -7.55 -29.66 -16.48
C ASN A 141 -7.78 -31.16 -16.72
N TYR A 142 -9.04 -31.58 -16.94
CA TYR A 142 -9.41 -32.98 -17.19
C TYR A 142 -9.66 -33.31 -18.68
N ASN A 143 -9.29 -32.43 -19.62
CA ASN A 143 -9.45 -32.62 -21.08
C ASN A 143 -10.87 -33.01 -21.54
N THR A 144 -11.89 -32.65 -20.76
CA THR A 144 -13.28 -32.86 -21.16
C THR A 144 -13.66 -31.77 -22.15
N LYS A 145 -13.99 -32.13 -23.40
CA LYS A 145 -14.47 -31.22 -24.46
C LYS A 145 -15.89 -30.70 -24.20
N ALA A 146 -16.15 -30.25 -22.97
CA ALA A 146 -17.40 -29.60 -22.63
C ALA A 146 -17.39 -28.17 -23.16
N LEU A 147 -18.54 -27.70 -23.64
CA LEU A 147 -18.74 -26.30 -24.03
C LEU A 147 -18.44 -25.38 -22.83
N PRO A 148 -17.90 -24.17 -23.06
CA PRO A 148 -17.64 -23.20 -22.01
C PRO A 148 -18.92 -22.96 -21.21
N ALA A 149 -18.81 -23.02 -19.88
CA ALA A 149 -19.95 -22.89 -18.99
C ALA A 149 -20.56 -21.49 -19.14
N ASN A 150 -21.80 -21.40 -19.61
CA ASN A 150 -22.48 -20.11 -19.72
C ASN A 150 -23.03 -19.69 -18.34
N PRO A 151 -22.52 -18.57 -17.75
CA PRO A 151 -22.97 -18.06 -16.45
C PRO A 151 -24.49 -17.82 -16.42
N ASP A 152 -25.08 -17.41 -17.56
CA ASP A 152 -26.49 -17.04 -17.69
C ASP A 152 -27.45 -18.23 -17.63
N THR A 153 -26.93 -19.46 -17.72
CA THR A 153 -27.72 -20.71 -17.65
C THR A 153 -27.48 -21.50 -16.37
N MET A 154 -26.47 -21.13 -15.59
CA MET A 154 -26.20 -21.75 -14.30
C MET A 154 -27.11 -21.19 -13.22
N VAL A 155 -27.78 -22.09 -12.49
CA VAL A 155 -28.55 -21.78 -11.29
C VAL A 155 -27.67 -22.16 -10.09
N PRO A 156 -27.07 -21.20 -9.36
CA PRO A 156 -26.22 -21.54 -8.23
C PRO A 156 -27.07 -22.12 -7.09
N GLY A 157 -26.61 -23.23 -6.50
CA GLY A 157 -27.18 -23.74 -5.26
C GLY A 157 -26.69 -22.93 -4.04
N VAL A 158 -27.39 -23.05 -2.91
CA VAL A 158 -27.05 -22.37 -1.64
C VAL A 158 -25.58 -22.59 -1.22
N VAL A 159 -25.05 -23.78 -1.48
CA VAL A 159 -23.65 -24.14 -1.17
C VAL A 159 -22.63 -23.27 -1.94
N ASN A 160 -22.92 -22.89 -3.18
CA ASN A 160 -22.00 -22.09 -3.99
C ASN A 160 -21.89 -20.65 -3.50
N TYR A 161 -23.00 -20.07 -3.04
CA TYR A 161 -22.98 -18.75 -2.40
C TYR A 161 -22.16 -18.75 -1.11
N VAL A 162 -22.23 -19.83 -0.32
CA VAL A 162 -21.42 -19.98 0.90
C VAL A 162 -19.93 -20.08 0.55
N ILE A 163 -19.56 -20.87 -0.46
CA ILE A 163 -18.16 -21.00 -0.91
C ILE A 163 -17.62 -19.66 -1.42
N PHE A 164 -18.38 -18.98 -2.28
CA PHE A 164 -17.98 -17.67 -2.81
C PHE A 164 -17.83 -16.64 -1.68
N GLY A 165 -18.78 -16.60 -0.72
CA GLY A 165 -18.69 -15.73 0.45
C GLY A 165 -17.43 -15.98 1.28
N ILE A 166 -17.06 -17.25 1.52
CA ILE A 166 -15.81 -17.60 2.22
C ILE A 166 -14.58 -17.14 1.42
N CYS A 167 -14.56 -17.33 0.10
CA CYS A 167 -13.47 -16.84 -0.76
C CYS A 167 -13.30 -15.32 -0.67
N VAL A 168 -14.40 -14.56 -0.71
CA VAL A 168 -14.38 -13.10 -0.57
C VAL A 168 -13.84 -12.69 0.81
N LEU A 169 -14.27 -13.36 1.88
CA LEU A 169 -13.77 -13.09 3.23
C LEU A 169 -12.26 -13.36 3.37
N ILE A 170 -11.76 -14.44 2.77
CA ILE A 170 -10.32 -14.74 2.73
C ILE A 170 -9.56 -13.66 1.97
N ALA A 171 -10.06 -13.24 0.80
CA ALA A 171 -9.44 -12.17 0.02
C ALA A 171 -9.38 -10.84 0.79
N LEU A 172 -10.47 -10.47 1.48
CA LEU A 172 -10.51 -9.29 2.35
C LEU A 172 -9.55 -9.39 3.53
N TYR A 173 -9.42 -10.58 4.13
CA TYR A 173 -8.48 -10.81 5.22
C TYR A 173 -7.03 -10.63 4.77
N ILE A 174 -6.66 -11.20 3.61
CA ILE A 174 -5.33 -11.03 3.01
C ILE A 174 -5.05 -9.56 2.74
N LEU A 175 -6.02 -8.85 2.14
CA LEU A 175 -5.91 -7.42 1.88
C LEU A 175 -5.72 -6.64 3.18
N TYR A 176 -6.53 -6.89 4.22
CA TYR A 176 -6.38 -6.26 5.53
C TYR A 176 -4.99 -6.48 6.13
N VAL A 177 -4.43 -7.70 6.05
CA VAL A 177 -3.10 -8.01 6.56
C VAL A 177 -2.02 -7.23 5.81
N ILE A 178 -2.11 -7.16 4.47
CA ILE A 178 -1.19 -6.38 3.64
C ILE A 178 -1.27 -4.89 4.03
N TYR A 179 -2.47 -4.33 4.12
CA TYR A 179 -2.65 -2.93 4.49
C TYR A 179 -2.11 -2.64 5.89
N LYS A 180 -2.42 -3.49 6.89
CA LYS A 180 -1.92 -3.33 8.26
C LYS A 180 -0.39 -3.38 8.32
N LYS A 181 0.23 -4.33 7.61
CA LYS A 181 1.69 -4.51 7.62
C LYS A 181 2.41 -3.36 6.93
N THR A 182 1.94 -2.97 5.74
CA THR A 182 2.56 -1.93 4.92
C THR A 182 2.37 -0.55 5.55
N TYR A 183 1.13 -0.16 5.86
CA TYR A 183 0.84 1.18 6.37
C TYR A 183 1.15 1.36 7.85
N GLY A 184 1.16 0.29 8.64
CA GLY A 184 1.47 0.33 10.07
C GLY A 184 2.94 0.64 10.34
N LYS A 185 3.85 -0.10 9.69
CA LYS A 185 5.31 0.10 9.84
C LYS A 185 5.74 1.48 9.35
N ILE A 186 5.27 1.85 8.16
CA ILE A 186 5.58 3.15 7.55
C ILE A 186 5.13 4.30 8.46
N LEU A 187 3.98 4.18 9.14
CA LEU A 187 3.47 5.23 10.04
C LEU A 187 4.34 5.41 11.29
N GLN A 188 4.75 4.30 11.91
CA GLN A 188 5.58 4.36 13.11
C GLN A 188 6.94 5.02 12.79
N ASP A 189 7.53 4.66 11.65
CA ASP A 189 8.81 5.22 11.22
C ASP A 189 8.71 6.70 10.83
N LEU A 190 7.66 7.10 10.08
CA LEU A 190 7.45 8.51 9.72
C LEU A 190 7.17 9.40 10.93
N ARG A 191 6.37 8.92 11.88
CA ARG A 191 5.99 9.72 13.06
C ARG A 191 7.17 9.94 14.00
N LYS A 192 8.05 8.94 14.14
CA LYS A 192 9.31 9.08 14.89
C LYS A 192 10.21 10.13 14.24
N ASN A 193 10.47 10.00 12.93
CA ASN A 193 11.27 10.96 12.19
C ASN A 193 10.69 12.39 12.24
N TYR A 194 9.36 12.54 12.15
CA TYR A 194 8.69 13.86 12.26
C TYR A 194 8.89 14.50 13.62
N LYS A 195 8.72 13.73 14.70
CA LYS A 195 8.88 14.24 16.06
C LYS A 195 10.32 14.70 16.32
N GLU A 196 11.30 13.94 15.83
CA GLU A 196 12.72 14.28 15.97
C GLU A 196 13.08 15.54 15.18
N LEU A 197 12.59 15.69 13.94
CA LEU A 197 12.85 16.87 13.12
C LEU A 197 12.15 18.14 13.66
N SER A 198 10.92 18.04 14.18
CA SER A 198 10.24 19.19 14.77
C SER A 198 10.94 19.71 16.03
N LEU A 199 11.57 18.83 16.81
CA LEU A 199 12.32 19.20 18.02
C LEU A 199 13.63 19.92 17.70
N GLN A 200 14.22 19.69 16.52
CA GLN A 200 15.45 20.35 16.09
C GLN A 200 15.21 21.71 15.42
N GLU A 201 14.07 21.93 14.75
CA GLU A 201 13.71 23.24 14.18
C GLU A 201 13.27 24.27 15.25
N GLU A 202 12.90 23.82 16.46
CA GLU A 202 12.52 24.68 17.59
C GLU A 202 13.70 25.16 18.45
N LYS A 203 14.92 24.66 18.20
CA LYS A 203 16.16 25.08 18.86
C LYS A 203 16.94 26.10 18.04
#